data_AF-A0A4Q9MW81-F1
#
_entry.id   AF-A0A4Q9MW81-F1
#
_cell.length_a   1.000
_cell.length_b   1.000
_cell.length_c   1.000
_cell.angle_alpha   90.00
_cell.angle_beta   90.00
_cell.angle_gamma   90.00
#
_symmetry.space_group_name_H-M   'P 1'
#
loop_
_entity.id
_entity.type
_entity.pdbx_description
1 polymer ?
#
loop_
_entity_poly.entity_id
_entity_poly.type
_entity_poly.pdbx_seq_one_letter_code
_entity_poly.pdbx_strand_id
1 'polypeptide(L)'
;MKSYALVALIGYVASASAFTITFQNRCSFTVWPAVGKAPNGQPDPSVAFGHRLDPGQSTSFGVDDSQLGIRAWGRTGCDASGANCATGKCNGGLVCTDAGITSGVILSEYGFADFGQFGGQRTSWDLSHVDASINIDTQLTVSDGQSVLCRASNCPDDQAFSSPTDFAADHNSPLGQTYTHIFCP
;
A
#
# COMPACT_ATOMS: atom_id res chain seq x y z
N MET A 1 -60.87 -10.56 -1.41
CA MET A 1 -59.54 -11.20 -1.38
C MET A 1 -58.52 -10.13 -1.77
N LYS A 2 -57.68 -9.67 -0.84
CA LYS A 2 -56.69 -8.61 -1.10
C LYS A 2 -55.36 -9.28 -1.46
N SER A 3 -54.97 -9.20 -2.73
CA SER A 3 -53.68 -9.68 -3.21
C SER A 3 -52.61 -8.62 -2.92
N TYR A 4 -51.62 -8.97 -2.11
CA TYR A 4 -50.43 -8.15 -1.89
C TYR A 4 -49.36 -8.58 -2.89
N ALA A 5 -48.98 -7.70 -3.80
CA ALA A 5 -47.85 -7.92 -4.70
C ALA A 5 -46.54 -7.68 -3.93
N LEU A 6 -45.73 -8.74 -3.77
CA LEU A 6 -44.37 -8.63 -3.28
C LEU A 6 -43.48 -8.08 -4.40
N VAL A 7 -43.00 -6.85 -4.27
CA VAL A 7 -41.94 -6.32 -5.14
C VAL A 7 -40.60 -6.81 -4.58
N ALA A 8 -39.96 -7.75 -5.28
CA ALA A 8 -38.60 -8.17 -4.97
C ALA A 8 -37.62 -7.12 -5.47
N LEU A 9 -36.97 -6.40 -4.54
CA LEU A 9 -35.90 -5.46 -4.85
C LEU A 9 -34.61 -6.26 -5.08
N ILE A 10 -34.26 -6.52 -6.34
CA ILE A 10 -32.98 -7.13 -6.71
C ILE A 10 -31.91 -6.04 -6.56
N GLY A 11 -31.17 -6.08 -5.46
CA GLY A 11 -29.99 -5.23 -5.28
C GLY A 11 -28.88 -5.67 -6.22
N TYR A 12 -28.45 -4.78 -7.12
CA TYR A 12 -27.19 -4.95 -7.85
C TYR A 12 -26.05 -4.80 -6.84
N VAL A 13 -25.41 -5.91 -6.48
CA VAL A 13 -24.07 -5.87 -5.89
C VAL A 13 -23.10 -5.49 -7.00
N ALA A 14 -22.83 -4.20 -7.15
CA ALA A 14 -21.69 -3.75 -7.93
C ALA A 14 -20.43 -4.31 -7.26
N SER A 15 -19.77 -5.26 -7.92
CA SER A 15 -18.42 -5.67 -7.52
C SER A 15 -17.50 -4.51 -7.89
N ALA A 16 -17.10 -3.70 -6.91
CA ALA A 16 -16.06 -2.68 -7.13
C ALA A 16 -14.76 -3.41 -7.48
N SER A 17 -14.10 -3.01 -8.56
CA SER A 17 -12.78 -3.54 -8.90
C SER A 17 -11.76 -2.94 -7.92
N ALA A 18 -10.97 -3.80 -7.29
CA ALA A 18 -10.03 -3.40 -6.26
C ALA A 18 -8.75 -4.21 -6.36
N PHE A 19 -7.61 -3.56 -6.18
CA PHE A 19 -6.37 -4.24 -5.88
C PHE A 19 -6.26 -4.49 -4.38
N THR A 20 -5.46 -5.48 -3.99
CA THR A 20 -5.27 -5.86 -2.59
C THR A 20 -3.84 -5.62 -2.16
N ILE A 21 -3.63 -4.92 -1.06
CA ILE A 21 -2.34 -4.82 -0.39
C ILE A 21 -2.32 -5.85 0.75
N THR A 22 -1.41 -6.80 0.69
CA THR A 22 -1.17 -7.80 1.73
C THR A 22 0.14 -7.50 2.41
N PHE A 23 0.16 -7.48 3.74
CA PHE A 23 1.37 -7.34 4.54
C PHE A 23 1.74 -8.68 5.17
N GLN A 24 3.00 -9.06 5.08
CA GLN A 24 3.57 -10.21 5.77
C GLN A 24 4.70 -9.74 6.68
N ASN A 25 4.60 -10.04 7.97
CA ASN A 25 5.69 -9.76 8.91
C ASN A 25 6.59 -11.00 9.04
N ARG A 26 7.75 -11.00 8.38
CA ARG A 26 8.80 -12.02 8.57
C ARG A 26 9.90 -11.57 9.52
N CYS A 27 9.78 -10.37 10.08
CA CYS A 27 10.69 -9.87 11.09
C CYS A 27 10.52 -10.64 12.41
N SER A 28 11.56 -10.65 13.24
CA SER A 28 11.51 -11.18 14.60
C SER A 28 10.85 -10.22 15.61
N PHE A 29 10.29 -9.11 15.14
CA PHE A 29 9.66 -8.06 15.94
C PHE A 29 8.30 -7.66 15.34
N THR A 30 7.43 -7.07 16.16
CA THR A 30 6.12 -6.55 15.71
C THR A 30 6.30 -5.38 14.75
N VAL A 31 5.56 -5.40 13.65
CA VAL A 31 5.47 -4.30 12.68
C VAL A 31 4.04 -3.75 12.70
N TRP A 32 3.88 -2.45 12.47
CA TRP A 32 2.57 -1.84 12.32
C TRP A 32 2.39 -1.32 10.89
N PRO A 33 1.95 -2.17 9.93
CA PRO A 33 1.67 -1.70 8.59
C PRO A 33 0.61 -0.60 8.60
N ALA A 34 0.76 0.33 7.66
CA ALA A 34 -0.18 1.41 7.43
C ALA A 34 -0.42 1.58 5.93
N VAL A 35 -1.62 2.05 5.58
CA VAL A 35 -1.96 2.53 4.23
C VAL A 35 -2.60 3.90 4.40
N GLY A 36 -2.28 4.83 3.50
CA GLY A 36 -3.02 6.07 3.39
C GLY A 36 -2.99 6.61 1.96
N LYS A 37 -3.76 7.67 1.74
CA LYS A 37 -3.91 8.31 0.43
C LYS A 37 -3.50 9.77 0.47
N ALA A 38 -2.66 10.17 -0.48
CA ALA A 38 -2.27 11.55 -0.68
C ALA A 38 -2.09 11.91 -2.16
N PRO A 39 -3.19 12.02 -2.95
CA PRO A 39 -3.11 12.47 -4.33
C PRO A 39 -2.47 13.85 -4.39
N ASN A 40 -1.50 14.01 -5.30
CA ASN A 40 -0.72 15.25 -5.43
C ASN A 40 -0.05 15.72 -4.12
N GLY A 41 0.28 14.78 -3.23
CA GLY A 41 0.92 15.05 -1.93
C GLY A 41 -0.02 15.67 -0.89
N GLN A 42 -1.34 15.69 -1.11
CA GLN A 42 -2.31 16.23 -0.16
C GLN A 42 -3.03 15.08 0.56
N PRO A 43 -2.94 14.97 1.91
CA PRO A 43 -3.63 13.92 2.65
C PRO A 43 -5.14 13.88 2.38
N ASP A 44 -5.64 12.67 2.11
CA ASP A 44 -7.05 12.35 1.97
C ASP A 44 -7.38 11.15 2.87
N PRO A 45 -8.15 11.32 3.95
CA PRO A 45 -8.43 10.26 4.92
C PRO A 45 -9.46 9.23 4.43
N SER A 46 -9.96 9.33 3.19
CA SER A 46 -10.93 8.36 2.63
C SER A 46 -10.36 6.95 2.46
N VAL A 47 -9.04 6.82 2.37
CA VAL A 47 -8.34 5.54 2.43
C VAL A 47 -7.35 5.61 3.57
N ALA A 48 -7.61 4.83 4.61
CA ALA A 48 -6.77 4.78 5.81
C ALA A 48 -6.80 3.37 6.41
N PHE A 49 -5.61 2.84 6.68
CA PHE A 49 -5.44 1.54 7.31
C PHE A 49 -4.31 1.60 8.32
N GLY A 50 -4.44 0.79 9.36
CA GLY A 50 -3.41 0.60 10.35
C GLY A 50 -3.68 -0.68 11.13
N HIS A 51 -2.66 -1.50 11.29
CA HIS A 51 -2.81 -2.77 12.00
C HIS A 51 -1.54 -3.07 12.80
N ARG A 52 -1.68 -3.83 13.90
CA ARG A 52 -0.55 -4.40 14.62
C ARG A 52 -0.31 -5.81 14.10
N LEU A 53 0.90 -6.10 13.64
CA LEU A 53 1.24 -7.37 13.01
C LEU A 53 2.41 -8.02 13.74
N ASP A 54 2.16 -9.06 14.53
CA ASP A 54 3.19 -9.83 15.23
C ASP A 54 4.03 -10.68 14.26
N PRO A 55 5.22 -11.15 14.69
CA PRO A 55 6.05 -12.04 13.88
C PRO A 55 5.26 -13.22 13.30
N GLY A 56 5.43 -13.45 11.99
CA GLY A 56 4.76 -14.51 11.23
C GLY A 56 3.31 -14.22 10.85
N GLN A 57 2.72 -13.11 11.29
CA GLN A 57 1.34 -12.77 10.94
C GLN A 57 1.24 -12.11 9.56
N SER A 58 0.02 -12.14 9.00
CA SER A 58 -0.32 -11.44 7.77
C SER A 58 -1.68 -10.75 7.88
N THR A 59 -1.87 -9.68 7.12
CA THR A 59 -3.15 -8.97 7.02
C THR A 59 -3.28 -8.37 5.62
N SER A 60 -4.51 -8.10 5.18
CA SER A 60 -4.78 -7.58 3.84
C SER A 60 -5.77 -6.41 3.89
N PHE A 61 -5.64 -5.50 2.94
CA PHE A 61 -6.49 -4.34 2.78
C PHE A 61 -6.80 -4.13 1.30
N GLY A 62 -8.09 -4.01 0.96
CA GLY A 62 -8.55 -3.75 -0.40
C GLY A 62 -8.59 -2.25 -0.70
N VAL A 63 -8.17 -1.87 -1.89
CA VAL A 63 -8.17 -0.49 -2.38
C VAL A 63 -8.81 -0.47 -3.76
N ASP A 64 -9.76 0.45 -3.97
CA ASP A 64 -10.42 0.61 -5.26
C ASP A 64 -9.40 0.91 -6.37
N ASP A 65 -9.53 0.25 -7.52
CA ASP A 65 -8.58 0.34 -8.63
C ASP A 65 -8.45 1.75 -9.22
N SER A 66 -9.43 2.63 -9.00
CA SER A 66 -9.41 4.01 -9.47
C SER A 66 -8.65 4.98 -8.54
N GLN A 67 -8.14 4.51 -7.39
CA GLN A 67 -7.44 5.38 -6.45
C GLN A 67 -6.07 5.82 -6.96
N LEU A 68 -5.65 7.01 -6.52
CA LEU A 68 -4.37 7.64 -6.83
C LEU A 68 -3.65 8.04 -5.55
N GLY A 69 -2.32 8.02 -5.57
CA GLY A 69 -1.49 8.48 -4.45
C GLY A 69 -1.64 7.61 -3.22
N ILE A 70 -1.83 6.30 -3.40
CA ILE A 70 -1.88 5.33 -2.31
C ILE A 70 -0.46 5.03 -1.88
N ARG A 71 -0.23 5.06 -0.57
CA ARG A 71 1.06 4.76 0.05
C ARG A 71 0.89 3.72 1.12
N ALA A 72 1.80 2.76 1.18
CA ALA A 72 1.85 1.77 2.23
C ALA A 72 3.27 1.60 2.77
N TRP A 73 3.41 1.38 4.08
CA TRP A 73 4.71 1.26 4.74
C TRP A 73 4.62 0.50 6.06
N GLY A 74 5.78 0.12 6.61
CA GLY A 74 5.91 -0.53 7.90
C GLY A 74 6.43 0.42 8.98
N ARG A 75 5.82 0.37 10.17
CA ARG A 75 6.24 1.15 11.34
C ARG A 75 6.81 0.23 12.41
N THR A 76 7.77 0.71 13.20
CA THR A 76 8.44 -0.09 14.24
C THR A 76 8.46 0.63 15.59
N GLY A 77 8.52 -0.14 16.69
CA GLY A 77 8.66 0.42 18.03
C GLY A 77 7.51 1.34 18.45
N CYS A 78 6.29 1.04 18.02
CA CYS A 78 5.10 1.79 18.41
C CYS A 78 4.70 1.47 19.87
N ASP A 79 4.04 2.42 20.52
CA ASP A 79 3.45 2.21 21.84
C ASP A 79 2.27 1.23 21.82
N ALA A 80 1.69 0.94 22.99
CA ALA A 80 0.57 0.00 23.12
C ALA A 80 -0.69 0.39 22.31
N SER A 81 -0.84 1.68 21.97
CA SER A 81 -1.93 2.15 21.12
C SER A 81 -1.64 2.02 19.63
N GLY A 82 -0.42 1.61 19.24
CA GLY A 82 0.05 1.61 17.86
C GLY A 82 0.44 2.99 17.34
N ALA A 83 0.59 3.96 18.24
CA ALA A 83 1.07 5.31 17.95
C ALA A 83 2.55 5.47 18.32
N ASN A 84 3.08 6.68 18.16
CA ASN A 84 4.41 7.09 18.63
C ASN A 84 5.55 6.11 18.29
N CYS A 85 5.53 5.62 17.05
CA CYS A 85 6.52 4.68 16.54
C CYS A 85 7.92 5.31 16.45
N ALA A 86 8.95 4.49 16.67
CA ALA A 86 10.35 4.89 16.54
C ALA A 86 10.72 5.21 15.08
N THR A 87 10.18 4.46 14.12
CA THR A 87 10.36 4.70 12.68
C THR A 87 9.02 4.64 11.96
N GLY A 88 8.84 5.42 10.90
CA GLY A 88 7.63 5.38 10.07
C GLY A 88 6.39 5.96 10.75
N LYS A 89 6.56 6.71 11.85
CA LYS A 89 5.45 7.34 12.55
C LYS A 89 4.59 8.16 11.59
N CYS A 90 3.29 8.19 11.87
CA CYS A 90 2.32 8.97 11.14
C CYS A 90 1.39 9.71 12.09
N ASN A 91 0.67 10.70 11.58
CA ASN A 91 -0.47 11.30 12.27
C ASN A 91 -1.66 10.33 12.27
N GLY A 92 -2.49 10.36 13.32
CA GLY A 92 -3.71 9.55 13.44
C GLY A 92 -3.63 8.36 14.43
N GLY A 93 -2.43 8.02 14.90
CA GLY A 93 -2.24 6.92 15.86
C GLY A 93 -2.09 5.57 15.15
N LEU A 94 -2.91 4.57 15.52
CA LEU A 94 -2.87 3.27 14.84
C LEU A 94 -3.23 3.41 13.36
N VAL A 95 -4.32 4.10 13.05
CA VAL A 95 -4.79 4.32 11.67
C VAL A 95 -4.30 5.68 11.19
N CYS A 96 -3.43 5.67 10.19
CA CYS A 96 -2.75 6.88 9.72
C CYS A 96 -3.67 7.78 8.89
N THR A 97 -3.53 9.10 9.04
CA THR A 97 -4.35 10.11 8.31
C THR A 97 -3.52 11.06 7.45
N ASP A 98 -2.21 10.91 7.39
CA ASP A 98 -1.28 11.74 6.62
C ASP A 98 -0.63 11.00 5.44
N ALA A 99 -1.07 9.77 5.17
CA ALA A 99 -0.55 8.92 4.10
C ALA A 99 0.97 8.76 4.09
N GLY A 100 1.60 8.77 5.26
CA GLY A 100 3.04 8.54 5.37
C GLY A 100 3.90 9.70 4.88
N ILE A 101 3.31 10.87 4.62
CA ILE A 101 4.05 12.10 4.25
C ILE A 101 5.13 12.44 5.28
N THR A 102 4.88 12.16 6.56
CA THR A 102 5.83 12.43 7.65
C THR A 102 6.65 11.21 8.06
N SER A 103 6.46 10.06 7.39
CA SER A 103 7.00 8.79 7.85
C SER A 103 8.53 8.70 7.73
N GLY A 104 9.11 9.32 6.69
CA GLY A 104 10.56 9.36 6.45
C GLY A 104 11.19 7.98 6.22
N VAL A 105 10.37 7.01 5.79
CA VAL A 105 10.79 5.62 5.57
C VAL A 105 10.40 5.13 4.19
N ILE A 106 10.99 4.02 3.75
CA ILE A 106 10.63 3.36 2.50
C ILE A 106 9.12 3.13 2.42
N LEU A 107 8.55 3.53 1.28
CA LEU A 107 7.15 3.40 0.94
C LEU A 107 7.02 2.42 -0.23
N SER A 108 5.88 1.74 -0.30
CA SER A 108 5.34 1.29 -1.59
C SER A 108 4.25 2.27 -2.02
N GLU A 109 4.33 2.75 -3.25
CA GLU A 109 3.39 3.72 -3.82
C GLU A 109 2.54 3.04 -4.91
N TYR A 110 1.27 3.44 -5.04
CA TYR A 110 0.34 2.88 -6.02
C TYR A 110 -0.60 3.96 -6.56
N GLY A 111 -1.00 3.82 -7.82
CA GLY A 111 -2.03 4.64 -8.42
C GLY A 111 -2.57 4.10 -9.73
N PHE A 112 -3.84 4.37 -9.99
CA PHE A 112 -4.44 4.21 -11.31
C PHE A 112 -3.65 4.99 -12.38
N ALA A 113 -3.40 4.36 -13.52
CA ALA A 113 -2.83 5.01 -14.68
C ALA A 113 -3.48 4.46 -15.96
N ASP A 114 -3.67 5.33 -16.95
CA ASP A 114 -4.11 4.95 -18.30
C ASP A 114 -2.97 5.17 -19.29
N PHE A 115 -2.39 4.06 -19.76
CA PHE A 115 -1.29 4.03 -20.72
C PHE A 115 -1.78 4.04 -22.18
N GLY A 116 -3.06 4.37 -22.40
CA GLY A 116 -3.65 4.52 -23.72
C GLY A 116 -3.71 3.21 -24.51
N GLN A 117 -3.72 3.33 -25.85
CA GLN A 117 -3.98 2.21 -26.75
C GLN A 117 -3.06 1.00 -26.58
N PHE A 118 -1.82 1.22 -26.12
CA PHE A 118 -0.79 0.18 -26.08
C PHE A 118 -0.53 -0.41 -24.68
N GLY A 119 -1.06 0.20 -23.61
CA GLY A 119 -0.90 -0.29 -22.25
C GLY A 119 -2.20 -0.45 -21.46
N GLY A 120 -3.25 0.29 -21.85
CA GLY A 120 -4.56 0.28 -21.21
C GLY A 120 -4.53 0.83 -19.78
N GLN A 121 -5.61 0.59 -19.05
CA GLN A 121 -5.74 0.93 -17.64
C GLN A 121 -4.97 -0.06 -16.78
N ARG A 122 -4.16 0.47 -15.86
CA ARG A 122 -3.20 -0.29 -15.06
C ARG A 122 -3.06 0.36 -13.69
N THR A 123 -2.46 -0.37 -12.76
CA THR A 123 -1.94 0.21 -11.53
C THR A 123 -0.46 0.45 -11.76
N SER A 124 -0.03 1.71 -11.72
CA SER A 124 1.37 2.08 -11.53
C SER A 124 1.75 1.86 -10.08
N TRP A 125 2.95 1.35 -9.85
CA TRP A 125 3.43 1.05 -8.51
C TRP A 125 4.96 1.01 -8.46
N ASP A 126 5.49 1.26 -7.28
CA ASP A 126 6.92 1.26 -7.02
C ASP A 126 7.23 1.07 -5.53
N LEU A 127 8.49 0.78 -5.21
CA LEU A 127 9.06 1.13 -3.92
C LEU A 127 9.76 2.48 -4.05
N SER A 128 9.76 3.28 -3.00
CA SER A 128 10.34 4.61 -3.00
C SER A 128 11.00 4.90 -1.66
N HIS A 129 12.25 5.36 -1.70
CA HIS A 129 12.97 5.89 -0.54
C HIS A 129 13.56 7.28 -0.83
N VAL A 130 12.96 8.01 -1.75
CA VAL A 130 13.30 9.41 -2.07
C VAL A 130 13.23 10.25 -0.79
N ASP A 131 14.34 10.88 -0.43
CA ASP A 131 14.50 11.66 0.82
C ASP A 131 14.09 10.90 2.10
N ALA A 132 14.14 9.57 2.06
CA ALA A 132 13.69 8.67 3.12
C ALA A 132 14.72 7.58 3.43
N SER A 133 14.53 6.90 4.56
CA SER A 133 15.39 5.81 5.01
C SER A 133 14.77 4.44 4.79
N ILE A 134 15.57 3.40 4.55
CA ILE A 134 15.07 2.02 4.57
C ILE A 134 15.08 1.54 6.03
N ASN A 135 13.95 1.68 6.72
CA ASN A 135 13.82 1.28 8.13
C ASN A 135 13.62 -0.23 8.30
N ILE A 136 13.00 -0.87 7.32
CA ILE A 136 12.79 -2.32 7.24
C ILE A 136 13.12 -2.75 5.81
N ASP A 137 14.00 -3.73 5.67
CA ASP A 137 14.20 -4.42 4.39
C ASP A 137 12.85 -4.92 3.88
N THR A 138 12.55 -4.62 2.61
CA THR A 138 11.20 -4.75 2.06
C THR A 138 11.26 -5.39 0.69
N GLN A 139 10.47 -6.45 0.51
CA GLN A 139 10.16 -7.01 -0.80
C GLN A 139 8.71 -6.71 -1.13
N LEU A 140 8.46 -6.28 -2.36
CA LEU A 140 7.12 -6.18 -2.93
C LEU A 140 7.00 -7.24 -4.04
N THR A 141 5.99 -8.09 -3.95
CA THR A 141 5.68 -9.09 -4.99
C THR A 141 4.26 -8.87 -5.48
N VAL A 142 4.02 -9.05 -6.78
CA VAL A 142 2.73 -8.86 -7.41
C VAL A 142 2.20 -10.19 -7.95
N SER A 143 0.88 -10.39 -7.92
CA SER A 143 0.24 -11.63 -8.39
C SER A 143 0.43 -11.93 -9.89
N ASP A 144 0.97 -11.00 -10.68
CA ASP A 144 1.35 -11.22 -12.08
C ASP A 144 2.79 -11.75 -12.23
N GLY A 145 3.51 -11.94 -11.12
CA GLY A 145 4.87 -12.46 -11.08
C GLY A 145 5.97 -11.40 -10.99
N GLN A 146 5.64 -10.10 -11.02
CA GLN A 146 6.62 -9.05 -10.81
C GLN A 146 7.07 -8.98 -9.34
N SER A 147 8.31 -8.56 -9.11
CA SER A 147 8.83 -8.33 -7.76
C SER A 147 9.98 -7.34 -7.76
N VAL A 148 10.04 -6.53 -6.70
CA VAL A 148 11.18 -5.68 -6.36
C VAL A 148 11.61 -5.91 -4.91
N LEU A 149 12.88 -5.64 -4.62
CA LEU A 149 13.50 -5.87 -3.33
C LEU A 149 14.50 -4.78 -2.99
N CYS A 150 14.23 -4.08 -1.90
CA CYS A 150 15.07 -3.01 -1.40
C CYS A 150 15.52 -3.33 0.03
N ARG A 151 16.84 -3.41 0.23
CA ARG A 151 17.45 -3.60 1.55
C ARG A 151 18.31 -2.41 1.91
N ALA A 152 18.43 -2.11 3.19
CA ALA A 152 19.33 -1.06 3.68
C ALA A 152 20.79 -1.28 3.22
N SER A 153 21.19 -2.54 3.03
CA SER A 153 22.52 -2.90 2.54
C SER A 153 22.67 -2.86 1.02
N ASN A 154 21.57 -2.95 0.27
CA ASN A 154 21.57 -3.02 -1.20
C ASN A 154 20.17 -2.73 -1.75
N CYS A 155 20.04 -1.60 -2.45
CA CYS A 155 18.82 -1.22 -3.15
C CYS A 155 19.22 -0.60 -4.50
N PRO A 156 19.29 -1.42 -5.57
CA PRO A 156 19.57 -0.95 -6.92
C PRO A 156 18.46 -0.04 -7.48
N ASP A 157 18.83 0.83 -8.43
CA ASP A 157 17.96 1.80 -9.10
C ASP A 157 16.68 1.19 -9.72
N ASP A 158 16.71 -0.07 -10.17
CA ASP A 158 15.54 -0.75 -10.74
C ASP A 158 14.57 -1.34 -9.69
N GLN A 159 14.94 -1.29 -8.40
CA GLN A 159 14.18 -1.88 -7.30
C GLN A 159 13.36 -0.86 -6.51
N ALA A 160 13.80 0.39 -6.43
CA ALA A 160 13.08 1.46 -5.75
C ALA A 160 13.57 2.83 -6.24
N PHE A 161 12.67 3.81 -6.27
CA PHE A 161 13.04 5.20 -6.51
C PHE A 161 13.99 5.68 -5.40
N SER A 162 15.23 5.95 -5.78
CA SER A 162 16.24 6.59 -4.93
C SER A 162 16.26 8.12 -5.10
N SER A 163 15.73 8.62 -6.22
CA SER A 163 15.56 10.03 -6.53
C SER A 163 14.31 10.27 -7.40
N PRO A 164 13.78 11.50 -7.53
CA PRO A 164 12.58 11.77 -8.33
C PRO A 164 12.70 11.47 -9.84
N THR A 165 13.92 11.20 -10.32
CA THR A 165 14.20 10.93 -11.74
C THR A 165 14.65 9.49 -12.00
N ASP A 166 14.48 8.62 -11.00
CA ASP A 166 14.86 7.21 -11.07
C ASP A 166 13.77 6.35 -11.74
N PHE A 167 13.52 6.61 -13.02
CA PHE A 167 12.43 5.95 -13.76
C PHE A 167 12.69 4.45 -14.01
N ALA A 168 13.84 3.90 -13.61
CA ALA A 168 14.11 2.47 -13.69
C ALA A 168 13.25 1.67 -12.69
N ALA A 169 12.79 2.30 -11.61
CA ALA A 169 11.92 1.72 -10.60
C ALA A 169 10.41 1.89 -10.89
N ASP A 170 10.02 2.46 -12.04
CA ASP A 170 8.62 2.61 -12.42
C ASP A 170 8.07 1.27 -12.95
N HIS A 171 7.17 0.66 -12.18
CA HIS A 171 6.52 -0.59 -12.54
C HIS A 171 5.02 -0.39 -12.74
N ASN A 172 4.40 -1.31 -13.50
CA ASN A 172 2.96 -1.32 -13.65
C ASN A 172 2.42 -2.72 -13.87
N SER A 173 1.19 -2.94 -13.44
CA SER A 173 0.50 -4.22 -13.54
C SER A 173 -0.94 -4.03 -13.98
N PRO A 174 -1.63 -5.09 -14.46
CA PRO A 174 -3.07 -5.03 -14.68
C PRO A 174 -3.81 -4.55 -13.42
N LEU A 175 -5.04 -4.05 -13.57
CA LEU A 175 -5.89 -3.73 -12.41
C LEU A 175 -6.28 -5.00 -11.64
N GLY A 176 -6.69 -4.84 -10.37
CA GLY A 176 -7.22 -5.93 -9.55
C GLY A 176 -6.16 -6.90 -8.99
N GLN A 177 -4.88 -6.52 -9.04
CA GLN A 177 -3.78 -7.39 -8.59
C GLN A 177 -3.66 -7.43 -7.07
N THR A 178 -2.97 -8.45 -6.57
CA THR A 178 -2.52 -8.50 -5.17
C THR A 178 -1.05 -8.12 -5.08
N TYR A 179 -0.77 -7.10 -4.28
CA TYR A 179 0.54 -6.58 -3.93
C TYR A 179 0.90 -7.07 -2.53
N THR A 180 1.93 -7.90 -2.40
CA THR A 180 2.35 -8.45 -1.12
C THR A 180 3.63 -7.76 -0.66
N HIS A 181 3.49 -6.98 0.40
CA HIS A 181 4.56 -6.28 1.10
C HIS A 181 5.13 -7.19 2.19
N ILE A 182 6.36 -7.65 1.98
CA ILE A 182 7.05 -8.58 2.87
C ILE A 182 8.13 -7.80 3.64
N PHE A 183 7.94 -7.68 4.95
CA PHE A 183 8.91 -7.10 5.85
C PHE A 183 9.94 -8.14 6.29
N CYS A 184 11.23 -7.79 6.24
CA CYS A 184 12.36 -8.68 6.51
C CYS A 184 12.41 -9.93 5.61
N PRO A 185 12.49 -9.75 4.27
CA PRO A 185 12.49 -10.84 3.28
C PRO A 185 13.78 -11.65 3.21
#